data_AF-A0A7C5T8X1-F1
#
_entry.id   AF-A0A7C5T8X1-F1
#
_cell.length_a   1.000
_cell.length_b   1.000
_cell.length_c   1.000
_cell.angle_alpha   90.00
_cell.angle_beta   90.00
_cell.angle_gamma   90.00
#
_symmetry.space_group_name_H-M   'P 1'
#
loop_
_entity.id
_entity.type
_entity.pdbx_description
1 polymer ?
#
loop_
_entity_poly.entity_id
_entity_poly.type
_entity_poly.pdbx_seq_one_letter_code
_entity_poly.pdbx_strand_id
1 'polypeptide(L)'
;MKFDKIISHIREINEKNRAEMLTIPHKINPANFAECVDVILKFFNSIMRAHLVVQMCEIAETLEIPPRDKAQLTYLKETIKENILGLYKAVSVIIDGLLKNYSSESFEYKAFDELKLNIEQLMSKYLPRETENRATEEIKSV
;
A
#
# COMPACT_ATOMS: atom_id res chain seq x y z
N MET A 1 26.37 16.16 -0.99
CA MET A 1 26.77 14.73 -1.07
C MET A 1 25.92 14.01 -2.13
N LYS A 2 26.29 12.77 -2.53
CA LYS A 2 25.42 11.91 -3.36
C LYS A 2 24.16 11.44 -2.59
N PHE A 3 24.24 11.38 -1.26
CA PHE A 3 23.16 10.90 -0.39
C PHE A 3 22.00 11.89 -0.23
N ASP A 4 22.28 13.20 -0.20
CA ASP A 4 21.25 14.25 -0.17
C ASP A 4 20.28 14.14 -1.35
N LYS A 5 20.79 13.75 -2.53
CA LYS A 5 19.97 13.56 -3.74
C LYS A 5 19.04 12.35 -3.61
N ILE A 6 19.50 11.27 -2.99
CA ILE A 6 18.68 10.07 -2.73
C ILE A 6 17.57 10.44 -1.75
N ILE A 7 17.91 11.11 -0.64
CA ILE A 7 16.94 11.56 0.37
C ILE A 7 15.91 12.51 -0.24
N SER A 8 16.34 13.47 -1.08
CA SER A 8 15.44 14.39 -1.78
C SER A 8 14.47 13.64 -2.69
N HIS A 9 14.95 12.68 -3.47
CA HIS A 9 14.11 11.93 -4.39
C HIS A 9 13.11 11.03 -3.66
N ILE A 10 13.51 10.43 -2.53
CA ILE A 10 12.61 9.66 -1.66
C ILE A 10 11.49 10.56 -1.12
N ARG A 11 11.79 11.80 -0.74
CA ARG A 11 10.78 12.78 -0.29
C ARG A 11 9.79 13.13 -1.39
N GLU A 12 10.27 13.38 -2.62
CA GLU A 12 9.40 13.67 -3.77
C GLU A 12 8.43 12.52 -4.07
N ILE A 13 8.91 11.26 -4.02
CA ILE A 13 8.04 10.09 -4.19
C ILE A 13 7.00 10.03 -3.07
N ASN A 14 7.41 10.30 -1.84
CA ASN A 14 6.52 10.29 -0.68
C ASN A 14 5.42 11.35 -0.79
N GLU A 15 5.76 12.57 -1.21
CA GLU A 15 4.81 13.66 -1.42
C GLU A 15 3.83 13.37 -2.56
N LYS A 16 4.32 12.82 -3.68
CA LYS A 16 3.46 12.36 -4.78
C LYS A 16 2.46 11.32 -4.30
N ASN A 17 2.92 10.29 -3.60
CA ASN A 17 2.04 9.24 -3.07
C ASN A 17 0.97 9.81 -2.12
N ARG A 18 1.34 10.75 -1.22
CA ARG A 18 0.38 11.41 -0.34
C ARG A 18 -0.67 12.23 -1.09
N ALA A 19 -0.27 12.96 -2.14
CA ALA A 19 -1.21 13.73 -2.95
C ALA A 19 -2.20 12.82 -3.69
N GLU A 20 -1.74 11.66 -4.16
CA GLU A 20 -2.60 10.68 -4.82
C GLU A 20 -3.64 10.08 -3.86
N MET A 21 -3.31 9.85 -2.58
CA MET A 21 -4.27 9.37 -1.58
C MET A 21 -5.49 10.28 -1.38
N LEU A 22 -5.41 11.55 -1.77
CA LEU A 22 -6.53 12.51 -1.68
C LEU A 22 -7.53 12.38 -2.84
N THR A 23 -7.24 11.56 -3.86
CA THR A 23 -8.10 11.40 -5.05
C THR A 23 -9.06 10.22 -4.94
N ILE A 24 -9.45 9.82 -3.72
CA ILE A 24 -10.42 8.73 -3.52
C ILE A 24 -11.82 9.20 -3.97
N PRO A 25 -12.52 8.43 -4.82
CA PRO A 25 -13.89 8.75 -5.20
C PRO A 25 -14.82 8.81 -3.98
N HIS A 26 -15.62 9.87 -3.87
CA HIS A 26 -16.50 10.09 -2.71
C HIS A 26 -17.70 9.12 -2.65
N LYS A 27 -18.06 8.52 -3.78
CA LYS A 27 -19.10 7.49 -3.90
C LYS A 27 -18.59 6.42 -4.85
N ILE A 28 -18.77 5.15 -4.50
CA ILE A 28 -18.40 4.01 -5.35
C ILE A 28 -19.71 3.38 -5.83
N ASN A 29 -19.95 3.40 -7.13
CA ASN A 29 -21.15 2.83 -7.75
C ASN A 29 -20.87 2.44 -9.22
N PRO A 30 -21.80 1.73 -9.89
CA PRO A 30 -21.56 1.29 -11.26
C PRO A 30 -21.33 2.43 -12.27
N ALA A 31 -21.88 3.63 -12.03
CA ALA A 31 -21.75 4.75 -12.96
C ALA A 31 -20.34 5.38 -12.97
N ASN A 32 -19.54 5.17 -11.92
CA ASN A 32 -18.15 5.62 -11.86
C ASN A 32 -17.14 4.45 -11.78
N PHE A 33 -17.53 3.30 -12.34
CA PHE A 33 -16.69 2.12 -12.39
C PHE A 33 -15.31 2.39 -13.01
N ALA A 34 -15.25 3.02 -14.17
CA ALA A 34 -13.99 3.31 -14.87
C ALA A 34 -13.05 4.17 -14.02
N GLU A 35 -13.59 5.21 -13.36
CA GLU A 35 -12.84 6.06 -12.43
C GLU A 35 -12.30 5.24 -11.24
N CYS A 36 -13.11 4.36 -10.67
CA CYS A 36 -12.69 3.50 -9.56
C CYS A 36 -11.53 2.57 -9.97
N VAL A 37 -11.62 1.97 -11.16
CA VAL A 37 -10.54 1.11 -11.71
C VAL A 37 -9.27 1.92 -11.95
N ASP A 38 -9.37 3.11 -12.54
CA ASP A 38 -8.22 3.99 -12.77
C ASP A 38 -7.52 4.38 -11.46
N VAL A 39 -8.30 4.69 -10.42
CA VAL A 39 -7.77 4.99 -9.08
C VAL A 39 -7.10 3.78 -8.45
N ILE A 40 -7.69 2.58 -8.57
CA ILE A 40 -7.06 1.33 -8.10
C ILE A 40 -5.70 1.12 -8.77
N LEU A 41 -5.63 1.22 -10.10
CA LEU A 41 -4.38 1.04 -10.86
C LEU A 41 -3.33 2.08 -10.48
N LYS A 42 -3.74 3.34 -10.31
CA LYS A 42 -2.86 4.42 -9.87
C LYS A 42 -2.31 4.16 -8.46
N PHE A 43 -3.15 3.74 -7.53
CA PHE A 43 -2.73 3.44 -6.15
C PHE A 43 -1.84 2.22 -6.10
N PHE A 44 -2.11 1.19 -6.90
CA PHE A 44 -1.23 0.03 -7.01
C PHE A 44 0.17 0.42 -7.49
N ASN A 45 0.27 1.27 -8.52
CA ASN A 45 1.55 1.82 -8.97
C ASN A 45 2.27 2.59 -7.85
N SER A 46 1.55 3.39 -7.07
CA SER A 46 2.12 4.10 -5.92
C SER A 46 2.59 3.18 -4.80
N ILE A 47 1.85 2.13 -4.50
CA ILE A 47 2.23 1.07 -3.55
C ILE A 47 3.53 0.40 -4.01
N MET A 48 3.63 0.01 -5.28
CA MET A 48 4.84 -0.62 -5.83
C MET A 48 6.06 0.30 -5.77
N ARG A 49 5.90 1.58 -6.13
CA ARG A 49 6.99 2.57 -6.03
C ARG A 49 7.44 2.75 -4.57
N ALA A 50 6.49 2.89 -3.65
CA ALA A 50 6.78 3.04 -2.23
C ALA A 50 7.51 1.80 -1.66
N HIS A 51 7.08 0.60 -2.07
CA HIS A 51 7.72 -0.66 -1.68
C HIS A 51 9.19 -0.70 -2.09
N LEU A 52 9.49 -0.34 -3.34
CA LEU A 52 10.87 -0.29 -3.83
C LEU A 52 11.72 0.71 -3.04
N VAL A 53 11.15 1.86 -2.68
CA VAL A 53 11.85 2.85 -1.85
C VAL A 53 12.15 2.29 -0.45
N VAL A 54 11.22 1.56 0.17
CA VAL A 54 11.49 0.89 1.46
C VAL A 54 12.64 -0.10 1.32
N GLN A 55 12.67 -0.92 0.26
CA GLN A 55 13.78 -1.84 0.01
C GLN A 55 15.11 -1.12 -0.19
N MET A 56 15.12 0.02 -0.89
CA MET A 56 16.31 0.85 -1.04
C MET A 56 16.80 1.39 0.31
N CYS A 57 15.89 1.84 1.19
CA CYS A 57 16.24 2.26 2.55
C CYS A 57 16.83 1.10 3.36
N GLU A 58 16.24 -0.09 3.29
CA GLU A 58 16.74 -1.29 3.97
C GLU A 58 18.14 -1.68 3.50
N ILE A 59 18.39 -1.66 2.19
CA ILE A 59 19.74 -1.88 1.63
C ILE A 59 20.70 -0.80 2.13
N ALA A 60 20.31 0.47 2.12
CA ALA A 60 21.16 1.57 2.54
C ALA A 60 21.52 1.52 4.04
N GLU A 61 20.65 0.97 4.89
CA GLU A 61 20.93 0.77 6.31
C GLU A 61 22.04 -0.27 6.59
N THR A 62 22.29 -1.19 5.65
CA THR A 62 23.39 -2.17 5.71
C THR A 62 24.74 -1.58 5.31
N LEU A 63 24.76 -0.40 4.70
CA LEU A 63 25.98 0.28 4.28
C LEU A 63 26.56 1.14 5.41
N GLU A 64 27.86 1.36 5.39
CA GLU A 64 28.51 2.34 6.25
C GLU A 64 28.18 3.76 5.76
N ILE A 65 27.20 4.39 6.40
CA ILE A 65 26.73 5.74 6.09
C ILE A 65 26.78 6.63 7.34
N PRO A 66 26.88 7.97 7.18
CA PRO A 66 26.88 8.90 8.30
C PRO A 66 25.65 8.72 9.21
N PRO A 67 25.78 8.79 10.55
CA PRO A 67 24.67 8.57 11.49
C PRO A 67 23.45 9.48 11.23
N ARG A 68 23.70 10.73 10.82
CA ARG A 68 22.64 11.69 10.47
C ARG A 68 21.81 11.21 9.28
N ASP A 69 22.45 10.66 8.26
CA ASP A 69 21.77 10.19 7.04
C ASP A 69 21.02 8.89 7.34
N LYS A 70 21.60 8.03 8.19
CA LYS A 70 20.94 6.83 8.70
C LYS A 70 19.64 7.15 9.43
N ALA A 71 19.66 8.12 10.35
CA ALA A 71 18.47 8.56 11.06
C ALA A 71 17.38 9.10 10.11
N GLN A 72 17.77 9.88 9.10
CA GLN A 72 16.83 10.38 8.09
C GLN A 72 16.22 9.26 7.24
N LEU A 73 17.02 8.28 6.82
CA LEU A 73 16.54 7.12 6.07
C LEU A 73 15.56 6.29 6.89
N THR A 74 15.89 6.02 8.15
CA THR A 74 15.00 5.25 9.03
C THR A 74 13.66 5.97 9.21
N TYR A 75 13.66 7.29 9.46
CA TYR A 75 12.43 8.07 9.54
C TYR A 75 11.60 8.01 8.25
N LEU A 76 12.25 8.21 7.09
CA LEU A 76 11.57 8.17 5.79
C LEU A 76 11.01 6.77 5.49
N LYS A 77 11.77 5.72 5.80
CA LYS A 77 11.35 4.33 5.64
C LYS A 77 10.04 4.06 6.40
N GLU A 78 9.97 4.44 7.68
CA GLU A 78 8.75 4.22 8.49
C GLU A 78 7.57 5.06 7.98
N THR A 79 7.81 6.31 7.61
CA THR A 79 6.75 7.17 7.00
C THR A 79 6.20 6.56 5.70
N ILE A 80 7.07 5.97 4.87
CA ILE A 80 6.65 5.36 3.60
C ILE A 80 5.87 4.07 3.86
N LYS A 81 6.25 3.27 4.88
CA LYS A 81 5.47 2.10 5.29
C LYS A 81 4.05 2.49 5.71
N GLU A 82 3.89 3.57 6.48
CA GLU A 82 2.56 4.09 6.85
C GLU A 82 1.75 4.50 5.62
N ASN A 83 2.38 5.15 4.64
CA ASN A 83 1.72 5.54 3.41
C ASN A 83 1.31 4.33 2.55
N ILE A 84 2.14 3.29 2.50
CA ILE A 84 1.77 2.02 1.86
C ILE A 84 0.50 1.46 2.49
N LEU A 85 0.42 1.43 3.82
CA LEU A 85 -0.77 0.95 4.54
C LEU A 85 -2.00 1.82 4.26
N GLY A 86 -1.83 3.14 4.20
CA GLY A 86 -2.91 4.06 3.86
C GLY A 86 -3.44 3.85 2.44
N LEU A 87 -2.54 3.73 1.45
CA LEU A 87 -2.89 3.43 0.06
C LEU A 87 -3.60 2.08 -0.06
N TYR A 88 -3.07 1.05 0.59
CA TYR A 88 -3.68 -0.27 0.64
C TYR A 88 -5.11 -0.21 1.17
N LYS A 89 -5.32 0.42 2.34
CA LYS A 89 -6.66 0.58 2.92
C LYS A 89 -7.61 1.30 1.98
N ALA A 90 -7.15 2.34 1.29
CA ALA A 90 -7.96 3.07 0.33
C ALA A 90 -8.36 2.20 -0.87
N VAL A 91 -7.43 1.42 -1.43
CA VAL A 91 -7.72 0.47 -2.52
C VAL A 91 -8.73 -0.57 -2.06
N SER A 92 -8.55 -1.17 -0.88
CA SER A 92 -9.49 -2.17 -0.36
C SER A 92 -10.90 -1.62 -0.20
N VAL A 93 -11.05 -0.38 0.26
CA VAL A 93 -12.38 0.29 0.35
C VAL A 93 -13.02 0.45 -1.02
N ILE A 94 -12.24 0.81 -2.06
CA ILE A 94 -12.75 0.96 -3.42
C ILE A 94 -13.19 -0.41 -3.96
N ILE A 95 -12.34 -1.43 -3.82
CA ILE A 95 -12.67 -2.79 -4.26
C ILE A 95 -13.92 -3.32 -3.55
N ASP A 96 -13.99 -3.21 -2.22
CA ASP A 96 -15.16 -3.64 -1.44
C ASP A 96 -16.44 -2.88 -1.84
N GLY A 97 -16.31 -1.60 -2.18
CA GLY A 97 -17.41 -0.80 -2.70
C GLY A 97 -17.89 -1.29 -4.07
N LEU A 98 -16.97 -1.69 -4.95
CA LEU A 98 -17.28 -2.25 -6.26
C LEU A 98 -17.97 -3.61 -6.13
N LEU A 99 -17.37 -4.53 -5.34
CA LEU A 99 -17.86 -5.90 -5.14
C LEU A 99 -19.33 -5.95 -4.69
N LYS A 100 -19.80 -4.98 -3.89
CA LYS A 100 -21.22 -4.88 -3.47
C LYS A 100 -22.23 -4.76 -4.61
N ASN A 101 -21.79 -4.39 -5.80
CA ASN A 101 -22.65 -4.23 -6.97
C ASN A 101 -22.69 -5.48 -7.87
N TYR A 102 -21.93 -6.52 -7.53
CA TYR A 102 -21.79 -7.73 -8.33
C TYR A 102 -22.21 -8.96 -7.52
N SER A 103 -22.80 -9.95 -8.20
CA SER A 103 -23.03 -11.28 -7.61
C SER A 103 -21.69 -11.98 -7.37
N SER A 104 -21.56 -12.72 -6.27
CA SER A 104 -20.35 -13.50 -5.95
C SER A 104 -19.98 -14.55 -7.02
N GLU A 105 -20.94 -14.94 -7.87
CA GLU A 105 -20.71 -15.88 -8.97
C GLU A 105 -20.14 -15.22 -10.24
N SER A 106 -20.28 -13.89 -10.35
CA SER A 106 -19.89 -13.12 -11.53
C SER A 106 -18.38 -13.09 -11.76
N PHE A 107 -17.98 -12.86 -13.00
CA PHE A 107 -16.57 -12.71 -13.37
C PHE A 107 -15.96 -11.49 -12.67
N GLU A 108 -16.68 -10.37 -12.65
CA GLU A 108 -16.25 -9.11 -12.06
C GLU A 108 -15.96 -9.28 -10.58
N TYR A 109 -16.88 -9.92 -9.84
CA TYR A 109 -16.66 -10.19 -8.41
C TYR A 109 -15.38 -11.00 -8.20
N LYS A 110 -15.25 -12.14 -8.89
CA LYS A 110 -14.07 -13.02 -8.74
C LYS A 110 -12.77 -12.33 -9.10
N ALA A 111 -12.76 -11.53 -10.17
CA ALA A 111 -11.57 -10.79 -10.61
C ALA A 111 -11.13 -9.74 -9.59
N PHE A 112 -12.08 -8.97 -9.03
CA PHE A 112 -11.77 -7.94 -8.03
C PHE A 112 -11.42 -8.55 -6.66
N ASP A 113 -12.05 -9.65 -6.27
CA ASP A 113 -11.74 -10.37 -5.04
C ASP A 113 -10.33 -10.98 -5.11
N GLU A 114 -9.99 -11.63 -6.22
CA GLU A 114 -8.64 -12.15 -6.48
C GLU A 114 -7.59 -11.02 -6.51
N LEU A 115 -7.91 -9.88 -7.14
CA LEU A 115 -7.01 -8.71 -7.13
C LEU A 115 -6.78 -8.20 -5.70
N LYS A 116 -7.82 -8.12 -4.87
CA LYS A 116 -7.71 -7.70 -3.47
C LYS A 116 -6.78 -8.63 -2.70
N LEU A 117 -6.96 -9.96 -2.83
CA LEU A 117 -6.11 -10.95 -2.18
C LEU A 117 -4.64 -10.83 -2.61
N ASN A 118 -4.37 -10.60 -3.89
CA ASN A 118 -3.00 -10.40 -4.39
C ASN A 118 -2.36 -9.12 -3.82
N ILE A 119 -3.12 -8.04 -3.70
CA ILE A 119 -2.65 -6.81 -3.04
C ILE A 119 -2.38 -7.06 -1.56
N GLU A 120 -3.29 -7.75 -0.86
CA GLU A 120 -3.12 -8.13 0.55
C GLU A 120 -1.84 -8.94 0.78
N GLN A 121 -1.58 -9.96 -0.05
CA GLN A 121 -0.37 -10.77 0.01
C GLN A 121 0.89 -9.91 -0.16
N LEU A 122 0.90 -9.01 -1.15
CA LEU A 122 2.01 -8.10 -1.39
C LEU A 122 2.26 -7.18 -0.18
N MET A 123 1.18 -6.75 0.49
CA MET A 123 1.21 -5.83 1.62
C MET A 123 1.42 -6.50 2.98
N SER A 124 1.32 -7.82 3.06
CA SER A 124 1.37 -8.61 4.29
C SER A 124 2.54 -8.25 5.22
N LYS A 125 3.73 -7.99 4.68
CA LYS A 125 4.92 -7.62 5.46
C LYS A 125 4.83 -6.24 6.14
N TYR A 126 3.88 -5.40 5.73
CA TYR A 126 3.62 -4.09 6.31
C TYR A 126 2.42 -4.11 7.27
N LEU A 127 1.55 -5.11 7.18
CA LEU A 127 0.38 -5.21 8.05
C LEU A 127 0.81 -5.43 9.51
N PRO A 128 0.12 -4.81 10.49
CA PRO A 128 0.36 -5.10 11.89
C PRO A 128 0.15 -6.60 12.15
N ARG A 129 1.14 -7.28 12.74
CA ARG A 129 1.08 -8.72 13.09
C ARG A 129 -0.03 -9.10 14.09
N GLU A 130 -0.93 -8.18 14.44
CA GLU A 130 -2.09 -8.45 15.28
C GLU A 130 -3.15 -9.34 14.59
N THR A 131 -3.00 -9.63 13.30
CA THR A 131 -3.90 -10.52 12.54
C THR A 131 -3.52 -12.01 12.57
N GLU A 132 -2.28 -12.37 12.95
CA GLU A 132 -1.87 -13.79 13.02
C GLU A 132 -2.31 -14.49 14.32
N ASN A 133 -2.51 -13.74 15.41
CA ASN A 133 -2.88 -14.35 16.70
C ASN A 133 -4.36 -14.68 16.84
N ARG A 134 -5.28 -14.08 16.06
CA ARG A 134 -6.71 -14.43 16.13
C ARG A 134 -7.06 -15.70 15.35
N ALA A 135 -6.42 -15.95 14.21
CA ALA A 135 -6.65 -17.17 13.45
C ALA A 135 -6.13 -18.43 14.17
N THR A 136 -5.12 -18.28 15.03
CA THR A 136 -4.49 -19.40 15.75
C THR A 136 -5.19 -19.75 17.07
N GLU A 137 -5.94 -18.81 17.67
CA GLU A 137 -6.71 -19.07 18.89
C GLU A 137 -8.07 -19.74 18.61
N GLU A 138 -8.75 -19.43 17.50
CA GLU A 138 -10.01 -20.09 17.16
C GLU A 138 -9.86 -21.58 16.78
N ILE A 139 -8.69 -21.98 16.26
CA ILE A 139 -8.40 -23.40 15.92
C ILE A 139 -8.04 -24.23 17.16
N LYS A 140 -7.61 -23.59 18.26
CA LYS A 140 -7.30 -24.29 19.53
C LYS A 140 -8.47 -24.36 20.51
N SER A 141 -9.59 -23.72 20.19
CA SER A 141 -10.82 -23.72 21.01
C SER A 141 -11.92 -24.64 20.49
N VAL A 142 -11.60 -25.60 19.60
CA VAL A 142 -12.48 -26.69 19.16
C VAL A 142 -11.94 -28.03 19.65
#